data_AF-A0A2N2G584-F1
#
_entry.id   AF-A0A2N2G584-F1
#
_cell.length_a   1.000
_cell.length_b   1.000
_cell.length_c   1.000
_cell.angle_alpha   90.00
_cell.angle_beta   90.00
_cell.angle_gamma   90.00
#
_symmetry.space_group_name_H-M   'P 1'
#
loop_
_entity.id
_entity.type
_entity.pdbx_description
1 polymer ?
#
loop_
_entity_poly.entity_id
_entity_poly.type
_entity_poly.pdbx_seq_one_letter_code
_entity_poly.pdbx_strand_id
1 'polypeptide(L)'
;MSNTVFKPIACGETLPLNNVHAVSVSMPTLQEVIDYEEQSNGIEQKIKSGYPRFILHPYLRLMAEHIKKKYHVPSCYEVVLLSSKKAVKIVSEKYFIHNPFKIDEPFGVILVLNETCQLQKVLTFIQHVGCNLSSRFAQSYLLAHNIIDNVQQEKCESANTAYDTVVKTLGDAYFQPKENICLAPSGMNAIYGVLKGLKAIQACNGRTILVQFGWLYLDTMNIVEHHFKNSKIFYNINDLESLESYLKQKGFKVSAIITEVPTNPLVQTVDLKRLKALCVAYHIPLVVDSTLATPYNLELKPYADILVESLTKFACGNADVLMGAVILNENSKLSHMNQEFFKHCDKPYIQDIQRLAYEIRG
;
A
#
# COMPACT_ATOMS: atom_id res chain seq x y z
N MET A 1 -8.41 42.66 16.60
CA MET A 1 -7.98 41.25 16.67
C MET A 1 -8.80 40.50 15.64
N SER A 2 -8.19 39.94 14.59
CA SER A 2 -8.96 39.22 13.58
C SER A 2 -9.51 37.94 14.22
N ASN A 3 -10.84 37.84 14.32
CA ASN A 3 -11.52 36.59 14.63
C ASN A 3 -11.35 35.67 13.43
N THR A 4 -10.23 34.95 13.35
CA THR A 4 -10.08 33.90 12.35
C THR A 4 -11.02 32.77 12.74
N VAL A 5 -12.00 32.51 11.86
CA VAL A 5 -12.97 31.41 12.05
C VAL A 5 -12.25 30.05 12.12
N PHE A 6 -11.07 29.96 11.50
CA PHE A 6 -10.21 28.79 11.54
C PHE A 6 -9.13 28.95 12.63
N LYS A 7 -9.01 27.94 13.48
CA LYS A 7 -7.85 27.77 14.36
C LYS A 7 -6.78 27.02 13.57
N PRO A 8 -5.61 27.63 13.29
CA PRO A 8 -4.55 26.94 12.58
C PRO A 8 -4.07 25.75 13.40
N ILE A 9 -3.91 24.61 12.72
CA ILE A 9 -3.28 23.42 13.29
C ILE A 9 -1.77 23.59 13.10
N ALA A 10 -0.99 23.34 14.14
CA ALA A 10 0.45 23.49 14.07
C ALA A 10 1.07 22.44 13.14
N CYS A 11 2.18 22.81 12.49
CA CYS A 11 2.92 21.90 11.63
C CYS A 11 3.37 20.64 12.38
N GLY A 12 3.15 19.47 11.77
CA GLY A 12 3.51 18.17 12.32
C GLY A 12 2.47 17.55 13.27
N GLU A 13 1.41 18.29 13.62
CA GLU A 13 0.27 17.74 14.37
C GLU A 13 -0.49 16.72 13.53
N THR A 14 -0.98 15.66 14.18
CA THR A 14 -1.72 14.59 13.53
C THR A 14 -3.03 15.08 12.94
N LEU A 15 -3.43 14.52 11.81
CA LEU A 15 -4.76 14.68 11.23
C LEU A 15 -5.39 13.29 11.10
N PRO A 16 -6.37 12.95 11.96
CA PRO A 16 -7.10 13.80 12.90
C PRO A 16 -6.28 14.15 14.15
N LEU A 17 -6.63 15.27 14.79
CA LEU A 17 -5.94 15.77 15.98
C LEU A 17 -6.03 14.76 17.13
N ASN A 18 -4.94 14.61 17.89
CA ASN A 18 -4.84 13.71 19.05
C ASN A 18 -5.17 12.24 18.72
N ASN A 19 -4.85 11.80 17.50
CA ASN A 19 -4.94 10.41 17.12
C ASN A 19 -3.55 9.91 16.77
N VAL A 20 -3.00 9.06 17.65
CA VAL A 20 -1.66 8.48 17.44
C VAL A 20 -1.59 7.64 16.16
N HIS A 21 -2.72 7.04 15.73
CA HIS A 21 -2.80 6.20 14.54
C HIS A 21 -3.05 6.98 13.24
N ALA A 22 -3.12 8.31 13.29
CA ALA A 22 -3.25 9.15 12.12
C ALA A 22 -2.15 8.85 11.08
N VAL A 23 -2.55 8.81 9.81
CA VAL A 23 -1.65 8.62 8.67
C VAL A 23 -1.38 9.93 7.92
N SER A 24 -1.87 11.05 8.46
CA SER A 24 -1.69 12.39 7.90
C SER A 24 -1.25 13.36 8.99
N VAL A 25 -0.57 14.43 8.59
CA VAL A 25 -0.14 15.53 9.47
C VAL A 25 -0.42 16.87 8.82
N SER A 26 -0.50 17.90 9.66
CA SER A 26 -0.67 19.28 9.19
C SER A 26 0.64 19.87 8.67
N MET A 27 0.57 20.50 7.51
CA MET A 27 1.60 21.39 6.96
C MET A 27 0.89 22.67 6.49
N PRO A 28 0.63 23.62 7.41
CA PRO A 28 -0.27 24.73 7.14
C PRO A 28 0.29 25.77 6.16
N THR A 29 1.61 25.84 5.97
CA THR A 29 2.24 26.82 5.08
C THR A 29 2.95 26.16 3.89
N LEU A 30 3.03 26.89 2.77
CA LEU A 30 3.80 26.44 1.61
C LEU A 30 5.28 26.25 1.94
N GLN A 31 5.85 27.09 2.80
CA GLN A 31 7.25 26.96 3.21
C GLN A 31 7.48 25.63 3.93
N GLU A 32 6.56 25.19 4.80
CA GLU A 32 6.70 23.90 5.48
C GLU A 32 6.57 22.70 4.52
N VAL A 33 5.79 22.84 3.44
CA VAL A 33 5.76 21.83 2.37
C VAL A 33 7.10 21.79 1.62
N ILE A 34 7.68 22.94 1.29
CA ILE A 34 9.01 23.02 0.66
C ILE A 34 10.06 22.42 1.59
N ASP A 35 10.07 22.83 2.86
CA ASP A 35 11.01 22.33 3.87
C ASP A 35 10.93 20.80 4.00
N TYR A 36 9.71 20.23 3.94
CA TYR A 36 9.49 18.79 3.96
C TYR A 36 10.06 18.09 2.72
N GLU A 37 9.78 18.58 1.51
CA GLU A 37 10.28 17.99 0.26
C GLU A 37 11.81 18.11 0.13
N GLU A 38 12.38 19.21 0.62
CA GLU A 38 13.83 19.48 0.59
C GLU A 38 14.59 18.94 1.82
N GLN A 39 13.87 18.38 2.80
CA GLN A 39 14.41 17.92 4.09
C GLN A 39 15.25 19.00 4.81
N SER A 40 14.75 20.23 4.85
CA SER A 40 15.47 21.40 5.35
C SER A 40 14.78 22.03 6.58
N ASN A 41 15.44 23.04 7.18
CA ASN A 41 14.89 23.87 8.26
C ASN A 41 14.33 23.13 9.49
N GLY A 42 14.85 21.93 9.77
CA GLY A 42 14.46 21.13 10.93
C GLY A 42 13.03 20.61 10.89
N ILE A 43 12.41 20.50 9.71
CA ILE A 43 11.03 20.03 9.53
C ILE A 43 10.80 18.64 10.15
N GLU A 44 11.81 17.78 10.10
CA GLU A 44 11.84 16.44 10.70
C GLU A 44 11.64 16.44 12.22
N GLN A 45 12.00 17.54 12.90
CA GLN A 45 11.81 17.68 14.35
C GLN A 45 10.37 18.05 14.69
N LYS A 46 9.67 18.74 13.77
CA LYS A 46 8.25 19.10 13.89
C LYS A 46 7.37 17.90 13.59
N ILE A 47 7.71 17.10 12.58
CA ILE A 47 6.89 15.98 12.10
C ILE A 47 7.32 14.68 12.80
N LYS A 48 6.69 14.40 13.94
CA LYS A 48 6.99 13.20 14.76
C LYS A 48 6.16 11.96 14.40
N SER A 49 5.15 12.15 13.55
CA SER A 49 4.25 11.11 13.06
C SER A 49 3.85 11.44 11.63
N GLY A 50 3.21 10.52 10.92
CA GLY A 50 2.73 10.80 9.57
C GLY A 50 2.41 9.51 8.85
N TYR A 51 2.44 9.57 7.52
CA TYR A 51 2.03 8.43 6.71
C TYR A 51 2.96 7.23 6.99
N PRO A 52 2.47 6.10 7.53
CA PRO A 52 3.31 5.07 8.16
C PRO A 52 4.34 4.38 7.26
N ARG A 53 4.27 4.61 5.94
CA ARG A 53 5.27 4.10 4.98
C ARG A 53 6.49 5.03 4.84
N PHE A 54 6.37 6.31 5.20
CA PHE A 54 7.44 7.31 5.07
C PHE A 54 8.04 7.68 6.42
N ILE A 55 7.24 7.67 7.49
CA ILE A 55 7.67 8.04 8.84
C ILE A 55 7.43 6.86 9.78
N LEU A 56 8.48 6.42 10.48
CA LEU A 56 8.38 5.34 11.44
C LEU A 56 7.51 5.77 12.63
N HIS A 57 6.38 5.08 12.81
CA HIS A 57 5.43 5.36 13.86
C HIS A 57 6.06 5.23 15.27
N PRO A 58 5.75 6.13 16.24
CA PRO A 58 6.32 6.10 17.58
C PRO A 58 6.21 4.74 18.31
N TYR A 59 5.05 4.09 18.26
CA TYR A 59 4.90 2.75 18.85
C TYR A 59 5.74 1.67 18.17
N LEU A 60 5.98 1.75 16.86
CA LEU A 60 6.87 0.80 16.19
C LEU A 60 8.32 1.02 16.64
N ARG A 61 8.72 2.27 16.87
CA ARG A 61 10.05 2.60 17.44
C ARG A 61 10.22 2.02 18.84
N LEU A 62 9.27 2.28 19.75
CA LEU A 62 9.28 1.73 21.11
C LEU A 62 9.30 0.19 21.10
N MET A 63 8.52 -0.41 20.20
CA MET A 63 8.47 -1.85 20.04
C MET A 63 9.80 -2.41 19.53
N ALA A 64 10.44 -1.76 18.54
CA ALA A 64 11.76 -2.15 18.07
C ALA A 64 12.82 -2.05 19.18
N GLU A 65 12.81 -0.98 19.99
CA GLU A 65 13.69 -0.84 21.15
C GLU A 65 13.46 -1.92 22.21
N HIS A 66 12.20 -2.27 22.47
CA HIS A 66 11.87 -3.37 23.38
C HIS A 66 12.39 -4.71 22.85
N ILE A 67 12.23 -4.99 21.55
CA ILE A 67 12.78 -6.20 20.93
C ILE A 67 14.31 -6.21 20.99
N LYS A 68 14.97 -5.06 20.76
CA LYS A 68 16.43 -4.93 20.94
C LYS A 68 16.85 -5.36 22.36
N LYS A 69 16.15 -4.89 23.40
CA LYS A 69 16.42 -5.25 24.80
C LYS A 69 16.10 -6.72 25.10
N LYS A 70 14.91 -7.20 24.74
CA LYS A 70 14.41 -8.56 25.00
C LYS A 70 15.36 -9.63 24.47
N TYR A 71 15.87 -9.46 23.25
CA TYR A 71 16.76 -10.42 22.59
C TYR A 71 18.24 -10.06 22.66
N HIS A 72 18.61 -9.04 23.43
CA HIS A 72 20.00 -8.59 23.58
C HIS A 72 20.66 -8.33 22.21
N VAL A 73 19.90 -7.70 21.31
CA VAL A 73 20.34 -7.41 19.95
C VAL A 73 21.54 -6.45 19.99
N PRO A 74 22.67 -6.78 19.34
CA PRO A 74 23.84 -5.90 19.31
C PRO A 74 23.49 -4.53 18.68
N SER A 75 24.12 -3.46 19.18
CA SER A 75 23.89 -2.09 18.68
C SER A 75 24.26 -1.88 17.21
N CYS A 76 25.03 -2.78 16.62
CA CYS A 76 25.34 -2.76 15.18
C CYS A 76 24.16 -3.20 14.30
N TYR A 77 23.07 -3.72 14.86
CA TYR A 77 21.87 -4.10 14.11
C TYR A 77 20.70 -3.13 14.35
N GLU A 78 19.99 -2.84 13.26
CA GLU A 78 18.65 -2.29 13.28
C GLU A 78 17.61 -3.39 13.38
N VAL A 79 16.57 -3.17 14.19
CA VAL A 79 15.42 -4.08 14.29
C VAL A 79 14.34 -3.56 13.36
N VAL A 80 14.11 -4.28 12.27
CA VAL A 80 13.07 -3.92 11.30
C VAL A 80 11.86 -4.82 11.50
N LEU A 81 10.72 -4.18 11.79
CA LEU A 81 9.43 -4.83 12.05
C LEU A 81 8.63 -4.96 10.76
N LEU A 82 8.08 -6.15 10.51
CA LEU A 82 7.35 -6.48 9.28
C LEU A 82 5.95 -7.01 9.61
N SER A 83 5.01 -6.77 8.70
CA SER A 83 3.60 -7.18 8.78
C SER A 83 3.38 -8.67 9.04
N SER A 84 4.29 -9.53 8.59
CA SER A 84 4.14 -10.98 8.71
C SER A 84 5.47 -11.75 8.61
N LYS A 85 5.47 -13.03 8.98
CA LYS A 85 6.58 -13.96 8.68
C LYS A 85 6.77 -14.18 7.18
N LYS A 86 5.71 -14.03 6.38
CA LYS A 86 5.79 -14.08 4.92
C LYS A 86 6.56 -12.88 4.37
N ALA A 87 6.34 -11.68 4.92
CA ALA A 87 7.13 -10.50 4.58
C ALA A 87 8.61 -10.70 4.94
N VAL A 88 8.93 -11.33 6.09
CA VAL A 88 10.31 -11.70 6.45
C VAL A 88 10.94 -12.53 5.34
N LYS A 89 10.26 -13.59 4.86
CA LYS A 89 10.77 -14.45 3.80
C LYS A 89 11.05 -13.65 2.52
N ILE A 90 10.10 -12.80 2.10
CA ILE A 90 10.22 -11.97 0.88
C ILE A 90 11.43 -11.03 0.96
N VAL A 91 11.58 -10.31 2.07
CA VAL A 91 12.67 -9.34 2.26
C VAL A 91 14.01 -10.07 2.39
N SER A 92 14.04 -11.15 3.17
CA SER A 92 15.25 -11.93 3.44
C SER A 92 15.79 -12.59 2.17
N GLU A 93 14.93 -13.18 1.33
CA GLU A 93 15.32 -13.78 0.05
C GLU A 93 15.83 -12.72 -0.95
N LYS A 94 15.24 -11.52 -0.96
CA LYS A 94 15.65 -10.46 -1.90
C LYS A 94 16.98 -9.82 -1.52
N TYR A 95 17.25 -9.65 -0.22
CA TYR A 95 18.43 -8.93 0.28
C TYR A 95 19.46 -9.82 0.96
N PHE A 96 19.28 -11.15 0.93
CA PHE A 96 20.15 -12.14 1.56
C PHE A 96 20.36 -11.88 3.05
N ILE A 97 19.27 -11.58 3.76
CA ILE A 97 19.30 -11.29 5.19
C ILE A 97 19.06 -12.57 5.97
N HIS A 98 19.96 -12.85 6.91
CA HIS A 98 19.84 -13.96 7.84
C HIS A 98 20.02 -13.42 9.25
N ASN A 99 19.00 -13.57 10.09
CA ASN A 99 19.12 -13.16 11.48
C ASN A 99 20.18 -14.05 12.16
N PRO A 100 21.16 -13.47 12.88
CA PRO A 100 22.21 -14.22 13.57
C PRO A 100 21.68 -15.15 14.67
N PHE A 101 20.46 -14.90 15.17
CA PHE A 101 19.79 -15.71 16.17
C PHE A 101 18.28 -15.71 15.94
N LYS A 102 17.58 -16.68 16.56
CA LYS A 102 16.12 -16.82 16.45
C LYS A 102 15.42 -15.71 17.25
N ILE A 103 14.50 -15.01 16.59
CA ILE A 103 13.57 -14.05 17.21
C ILE A 103 12.17 -14.63 17.14
N ASP A 104 11.61 -14.97 18.29
CA ASP A 104 10.34 -15.70 18.41
C ASP A 104 9.19 -14.76 18.77
N GLU A 105 8.73 -14.05 17.75
CA GLU A 105 7.63 -13.08 17.85
C GLU A 105 6.46 -13.45 16.93
N PRO A 106 5.21 -13.08 17.25
CA PRO A 106 4.04 -13.36 16.41
C PRO A 106 4.00 -12.56 15.10
N PHE A 107 4.93 -11.62 14.91
CA PHE A 107 5.10 -10.76 13.73
C PHE A 107 6.46 -10.97 13.07
N GLY A 108 6.71 -10.29 11.95
CA GLY A 108 7.98 -10.39 11.24
C GLY A 108 9.07 -9.52 11.86
N VAL A 109 10.26 -10.08 12.08
CA VAL A 109 11.44 -9.32 12.53
C VAL A 109 12.66 -9.73 11.73
N ILE A 110 13.36 -8.75 11.17
CA ILE A 110 14.69 -8.93 10.58
C ILE A 110 15.70 -8.01 11.26
N LEU A 111 16.94 -8.48 11.32
CA LEU A 111 18.08 -7.72 11.80
C LEU A 111 18.94 -7.31 10.62
N VAL A 112 19.18 -6.01 10.47
CA VAL A 112 19.98 -5.46 9.35
C VAL A 112 21.07 -4.58 9.91
N LEU A 113 22.29 -4.65 9.37
CA LEU A 113 23.40 -3.84 9.89
C LEU A 113 23.11 -2.34 9.74
N ASN A 114 23.34 -1.60 10.81
CA ASN A 114 23.18 -0.15 10.88
C ASN A 114 24.13 0.57 9.91
N GLU A 115 23.71 1.75 9.45
CA GLU A 115 24.52 2.65 8.61
C GLU A 115 25.00 2.00 7.30
N THR A 116 24.29 0.98 6.81
CA THR A 116 24.60 0.29 5.55
C THR A 116 23.66 0.70 4.42
N CYS A 117 24.17 0.65 3.18
CA CYS A 117 23.32 0.75 1.98
C CYS A 117 22.27 -0.37 1.91
N GLN A 118 22.51 -1.53 2.55
CA GLN A 118 21.55 -2.62 2.61
C GLN A 118 20.32 -2.20 3.43
N LEU A 119 20.51 -1.60 4.60
CA LEU A 119 19.42 -1.09 5.43
C LEU A 119 18.54 -0.11 4.66
N GLN A 120 19.14 0.87 3.98
CA GLN A 120 18.40 1.83 3.16
C GLN A 120 17.56 1.12 2.09
N LYS A 121 18.15 0.20 1.33
CA LYS A 121 17.44 -0.57 0.30
C LYS A 121 16.29 -1.41 0.87
N VAL A 122 16.47 -1.97 2.06
CA VAL A 122 15.44 -2.77 2.76
C VAL A 122 14.28 -1.88 3.18
N LEU A 123 14.55 -0.74 3.82
CA LEU A 123 13.52 0.20 4.26
C LEU A 123 12.73 0.75 3.07
N THR A 124 13.42 1.19 2.00
CA THR A 124 12.80 1.63 0.75
C THR A 124 11.92 0.54 0.13
N PHE A 125 12.37 -0.71 0.13
CA PHE A 125 11.54 -1.82 -0.36
C PHE A 125 10.29 -2.05 0.49
N ILE A 126 10.41 -2.00 1.82
CA ILE A 126 9.27 -2.18 2.71
C ILE A 126 8.26 -1.05 2.53
N GLN A 127 8.74 0.19 2.35
CA GLN A 127 7.93 1.33 1.97
C GLN A 127 7.18 1.06 0.66
N HIS A 128 7.89 0.68 -0.41
CA HIS A 128 7.29 0.47 -1.72
C HIS A 128 6.29 -0.68 -1.75
N VAL A 129 6.57 -1.79 -1.08
CA VAL A 129 5.71 -2.99 -1.06
C VAL A 129 4.60 -2.90 -0.01
N GLY A 130 4.74 -2.02 0.98
CA GLY A 130 3.74 -1.85 2.02
C GLY A 130 3.68 -3.02 3.02
N CYS A 131 4.83 -3.59 3.37
CA CYS A 131 4.97 -4.67 4.38
C CYS A 131 5.18 -4.13 5.81
N ASN A 132 4.77 -2.89 6.09
CA ASN A 132 4.91 -2.28 7.41
C ASN A 132 3.98 -2.95 8.42
N LEU A 133 4.46 -3.09 9.65
CA LEU A 133 3.63 -3.57 10.75
C LEU A 133 2.61 -2.49 11.17
N SER A 134 1.41 -2.91 11.55
CA SER A 134 0.34 -2.00 11.98
C SER A 134 0.72 -1.24 13.26
N SER A 135 0.37 0.05 13.31
CA SER A 135 0.51 0.87 14.52
C SER A 135 -0.41 0.41 15.65
N ARG A 136 -1.62 -0.09 15.33
CA ARG A 136 -2.55 -0.70 16.28
C ARG A 136 -2.05 -2.05 16.81
N PHE A 137 -1.38 -2.82 15.96
CA PHE A 137 -0.68 -4.02 16.41
C PHE A 137 0.41 -3.65 17.43
N ALA A 138 1.24 -2.66 17.09
CA ALA A 138 2.30 -2.20 17.99
C ALA A 138 1.74 -1.72 19.33
N GLN A 139 0.65 -0.93 19.33
CA GLN A 139 -0.04 -0.53 20.56
C GLN A 139 -0.47 -1.74 21.40
N SER A 140 -1.16 -2.70 20.79
CA SER A 140 -1.63 -3.91 21.48
C SER A 140 -0.48 -4.73 22.07
N TYR A 141 0.62 -4.87 21.32
CA TYR A 141 1.81 -5.58 21.78
C TYR A 141 2.48 -4.86 22.95
N LEU A 142 2.65 -3.54 22.86
CA LEU A 142 3.27 -2.74 23.91
C LEU A 142 2.46 -2.75 25.21
N LEU A 143 1.13 -2.68 25.11
CA LEU A 143 0.22 -2.80 26.26
C LEU A 143 0.36 -4.17 26.92
N ALA A 144 0.34 -5.26 26.12
CA ALA A 144 0.46 -6.63 26.64
C ALA A 144 1.80 -6.90 27.34
N HIS A 145 2.83 -6.09 27.07
CA HIS A 145 4.16 -6.18 27.70
C HIS A 145 4.39 -5.10 28.77
N ASN A 146 3.35 -4.37 29.19
CA ASN A 146 3.42 -3.29 30.19
C ASN A 146 4.46 -2.21 29.86
N ILE A 147 4.64 -1.89 28.58
CA ILE A 147 5.56 -0.82 28.12
C ILE A 147 4.82 0.52 28.01
N ILE A 148 3.52 0.47 27.74
CA ILE A 148 2.61 1.63 27.74
C ILE A 148 1.41 1.31 28.63
N ASP A 149 0.87 2.34 29.27
CA ASP A 149 -0.30 2.21 30.16
C ASP A 149 -1.59 2.72 29.51
N ASN A 150 -1.46 3.54 28.47
CA ASN A 150 -2.57 4.19 27.79
C ASN A 150 -2.67 3.73 26.35
N VAL A 151 -3.90 3.53 25.90
CA VAL A 151 -4.23 3.20 24.50
C VAL A 151 -5.10 4.29 23.89
N GLN A 152 -4.94 4.52 22.59
CA GLN A 152 -5.87 5.32 21.82
C GLN A 152 -7.25 4.65 21.88
N GLN A 153 -8.24 5.38 22.42
CA GLN A 153 -9.62 4.92 22.43
C GLN A 153 -10.25 5.24 21.07
N GLU A 154 -10.81 4.22 20.43
CA GLU A 154 -11.40 4.32 19.10
C GLU A 154 -12.75 3.62 19.06
N LYS A 155 -13.67 4.14 18.25
CA LYS A 155 -14.88 3.40 17.89
C LYS A 155 -14.52 2.42 16.79
N CYS A 156 -14.91 1.17 17.01
CA CYS A 156 -14.54 0.03 16.18
C CYS A 156 -15.73 -0.92 16.03
N GLU A 157 -15.83 -1.57 14.87
CA GLU A 157 -16.77 -2.66 14.64
C GLU A 157 -16.35 -3.92 15.43
N SER A 158 -17.29 -4.84 15.67
CA SER A 158 -16.97 -6.15 16.26
C SER A 158 -16.01 -6.95 15.39
N ALA A 159 -15.01 -7.60 16.00
CA ALA A 159 -14.01 -8.40 15.29
C ALA A 159 -14.64 -9.52 14.43
N ASN A 160 -15.80 -10.04 14.86
CA ASN A 160 -16.50 -11.11 14.15
C ASN A 160 -17.22 -10.63 12.88
N THR A 161 -17.56 -9.34 12.79
CA THR A 161 -18.33 -8.78 11.66
C THR A 161 -17.52 -7.81 10.81
N ALA A 162 -16.38 -7.33 11.32
CA ALA A 162 -15.59 -6.28 10.69
C ALA A 162 -15.10 -6.64 9.28
N TYR A 163 -14.52 -7.83 9.10
CA TYR A 163 -14.03 -8.26 7.78
C TYR A 163 -15.16 -8.34 6.76
N ASP A 164 -16.24 -9.02 7.12
CA ASP A 164 -17.42 -9.18 6.26
C ASP A 164 -18.08 -7.84 5.94
N THR A 165 -18.02 -6.89 6.86
CA THR A 165 -18.51 -5.53 6.64
C THR A 165 -17.73 -4.83 5.54
N VAL A 166 -16.40 -4.75 5.67
CA VAL A 166 -15.56 -4.08 4.66
C VAL A 166 -15.71 -4.75 3.31
N VAL A 167 -15.62 -6.08 3.27
CA VAL A 167 -15.72 -6.84 2.02
C VAL A 167 -17.11 -6.73 1.40
N LYS A 168 -18.18 -6.72 2.20
CA LYS A 168 -19.54 -6.50 1.68
C LYS A 168 -19.69 -5.09 1.11
N THR A 169 -19.27 -4.05 1.84
CA THR A 169 -19.33 -2.67 1.35
C THR A 169 -18.59 -2.50 0.03
N LEU A 170 -17.38 -3.08 -0.09
CA LEU A 170 -16.64 -3.07 -1.34
C LEU A 170 -17.32 -3.90 -2.44
N GLY A 171 -17.88 -5.07 -2.10
CA GLY A 171 -18.61 -5.91 -3.05
C GLY A 171 -19.84 -5.22 -3.63
N ASP A 172 -20.61 -4.55 -2.78
CA ASP A 172 -21.77 -3.76 -3.17
C ASP A 172 -21.34 -2.57 -4.05
N ALA A 173 -20.27 -1.86 -3.68
CA ALA A 173 -19.80 -0.69 -4.42
C ALA A 173 -19.18 -1.04 -5.80
N TYR A 174 -18.41 -2.13 -5.89
CA TYR A 174 -17.77 -2.58 -7.14
C TYR A 174 -18.63 -3.53 -7.97
N PHE A 175 -19.81 -3.93 -7.48
CA PHE A 175 -20.64 -4.99 -8.04
C PHE A 175 -19.84 -6.29 -8.24
N GLN A 176 -19.20 -6.78 -7.17
CA GLN A 176 -18.36 -7.98 -7.20
C GLN A 176 -18.71 -8.95 -6.07
N PRO A 177 -18.58 -10.27 -6.30
CA PRO A 177 -18.76 -11.25 -5.25
C PRO A 177 -17.62 -11.13 -4.23
N LYS A 178 -17.93 -11.44 -2.97
CA LYS A 178 -16.98 -11.30 -1.85
C LYS A 178 -15.70 -12.11 -2.05
N GLU A 179 -15.79 -13.27 -2.69
CA GLU A 179 -14.65 -14.15 -3.01
C GLU A 179 -13.66 -13.55 -4.02
N ASN A 180 -14.03 -12.47 -4.71
CA ASN A 180 -13.17 -11.73 -5.61
C ASN A 180 -12.49 -10.53 -4.93
N ILE A 181 -12.67 -10.35 -3.63
CA ILE A 181 -12.13 -9.21 -2.88
C ILE A 181 -11.16 -9.71 -1.80
N CYS A 182 -9.97 -9.12 -1.78
CA CYS A 182 -8.95 -9.39 -0.77
C CYS A 182 -8.45 -8.08 -0.18
N LEU A 183 -8.47 -7.98 1.15
CA LEU A 183 -7.89 -6.87 1.88
C LEU A 183 -6.38 -7.08 2.05
N ALA A 184 -5.62 -6.00 1.97
CA ALA A 184 -4.18 -5.95 2.17
C ALA A 184 -3.80 -4.80 3.14
N PRO A 185 -2.63 -4.82 3.79
CA PRO A 185 -2.29 -3.85 4.82
C PRO A 185 -2.06 -2.43 4.26
N SER A 186 -1.98 -2.28 2.94
CA SER A 186 -1.93 -0.99 2.24
C SER A 186 -2.30 -1.19 0.77
N GLY A 187 -2.64 -0.10 0.06
CA GLY A 187 -2.80 -0.12 -1.40
C GLY A 187 -1.56 -0.64 -2.12
N MET A 188 -0.37 -0.30 -1.64
CA MET A 188 0.89 -0.79 -2.20
C MET A 188 1.07 -2.31 -2.05
N ASN A 189 0.63 -2.89 -0.93
CA ASN A 189 0.67 -4.33 -0.75
C ASN A 189 -0.33 -5.04 -1.68
N ALA A 190 -1.49 -4.44 -1.93
CA ALA A 190 -2.45 -4.91 -2.92
C ALA A 190 -1.87 -4.88 -4.35
N ILE A 191 -1.28 -3.75 -4.77
CA ILE A 191 -0.57 -3.62 -6.06
C ILE A 191 0.52 -4.70 -6.19
N TYR A 192 1.37 -4.82 -5.16
CA TYR A 192 2.43 -5.81 -5.14
C TYR A 192 1.91 -7.24 -5.29
N GLY A 193 0.84 -7.58 -4.55
CA GLY A 193 0.21 -8.89 -4.58
C GLY A 193 -0.35 -9.24 -5.97
N VAL A 194 -1.08 -8.29 -6.58
CA VAL A 194 -1.61 -8.42 -7.95
C VAL A 194 -0.50 -8.65 -8.95
N LEU A 195 0.52 -7.81 -8.92
CA LEU A 195 1.64 -7.89 -9.84
C LEU A 195 2.44 -9.19 -9.69
N LYS A 196 2.60 -9.69 -8.46
CA LYS A 196 3.20 -11.01 -8.20
C LYS A 196 2.37 -12.15 -8.78
N GLY A 197 1.05 -12.15 -8.55
CA GLY A 197 0.15 -13.18 -9.10
C GLY A 197 0.14 -13.16 -10.63
N LEU A 198 0.05 -11.96 -11.24
CA LEU A 198 0.15 -11.81 -12.69
C LEU A 198 1.46 -12.34 -13.24
N LYS A 199 2.59 -12.01 -12.60
CA LYS A 199 3.91 -12.51 -13.00
C LYS A 199 3.98 -14.03 -12.93
N ALA A 200 3.43 -14.66 -11.89
CA ALA A 200 3.40 -16.10 -11.75
C ALA A 200 2.59 -16.77 -12.88
N ILE A 201 1.38 -16.27 -13.14
CA ILE A 201 0.48 -16.79 -14.19
C ILE A 201 1.07 -16.60 -15.58
N GLN A 202 1.57 -15.40 -15.88
CA GLN A 202 2.00 -15.02 -17.23
C GLN A 202 3.38 -15.54 -17.60
N ALA A 203 4.25 -15.82 -16.62
CA ALA A 203 5.53 -16.45 -16.86
C ALA A 203 5.38 -17.84 -17.52
N CYS A 204 4.35 -18.61 -17.14
CA CYS A 204 4.01 -19.89 -17.78
C CYS A 204 3.66 -19.74 -19.28
N ASN A 205 3.22 -18.55 -19.69
CA ASN A 205 2.86 -18.23 -21.07
C ASN A 205 4.00 -17.51 -21.83
N GLY A 206 5.21 -17.42 -21.26
CA GLY A 206 6.34 -16.70 -21.86
C GLY A 206 6.19 -15.17 -21.88
N ARG A 207 5.20 -14.63 -21.17
CA ARG A 207 4.91 -13.19 -21.09
C ARG A 207 5.58 -12.61 -19.84
N THR A 208 6.49 -11.67 -20.04
CA THR A 208 7.41 -11.20 -18.99
C THR A 208 7.57 -9.69 -18.89
N ILE A 209 6.98 -8.94 -19.82
CA ILE A 209 7.09 -7.47 -19.86
C ILE A 209 5.86 -6.86 -19.16
N LEU A 210 6.08 -6.07 -18.12
CA LEU A 210 5.02 -5.23 -17.54
C LEU A 210 4.99 -3.88 -18.27
N VAL A 211 3.82 -3.45 -18.71
CA VAL A 211 3.64 -2.11 -19.30
C VAL A 211 3.03 -1.20 -18.24
N GLN A 212 3.71 -0.10 -17.93
CA GLN A 212 3.15 1.03 -17.21
C GLN A 212 2.61 2.04 -18.21
N PHE A 213 1.35 2.41 -18.07
CA PHE A 213 0.70 3.40 -18.92
C PHE A 213 0.20 4.58 -18.09
N GLY A 214 0.76 5.76 -18.33
CA GLY A 214 0.57 6.97 -17.54
C GLY A 214 1.65 7.20 -16.47
N TRP A 215 1.63 8.41 -15.91
CA TRP A 215 2.32 8.74 -14.67
C TRP A 215 1.52 8.18 -13.50
N LEU A 216 2.03 7.12 -12.87
CA LEU A 216 1.37 6.48 -11.74
C LEU A 216 1.90 7.05 -10.43
N TYR A 217 1.24 6.71 -9.33
CA TYR A 217 1.79 6.94 -8.00
C TYR A 217 3.24 6.44 -7.89
N LEU A 218 4.11 7.25 -7.28
CA LEU A 218 5.57 7.07 -7.29
C LEU A 218 5.99 5.67 -6.82
N ASP A 219 5.41 5.17 -5.73
CA ASP A 219 5.78 3.86 -5.21
C ASP A 219 5.32 2.72 -6.15
N THR A 220 4.23 2.91 -6.90
CA THR A 220 3.78 1.95 -7.93
C THR A 220 4.82 1.87 -9.04
N MET A 221 5.31 3.02 -9.53
CA MET A 221 6.37 3.06 -10.54
C MET A 221 7.64 2.37 -10.04
N ASN A 222 8.00 2.58 -8.77
CA ASN A 222 9.13 1.89 -8.14
C ASN A 222 8.93 0.37 -8.07
N ILE A 223 7.72 -0.12 -7.78
CA ILE A 223 7.44 -1.57 -7.86
C ILE A 223 7.65 -2.07 -9.28
N VAL A 224 7.11 -1.36 -10.28
CA VAL A 224 7.24 -1.73 -11.70
C VAL A 224 8.70 -1.86 -12.11
N GLU A 225 9.53 -0.88 -11.75
CA GLU A 225 10.95 -0.82 -12.11
C GLU A 225 11.79 -1.91 -11.41
N HIS A 226 11.59 -2.13 -10.12
CA HIS A 226 12.51 -2.94 -9.31
C HIS A 226 12.08 -4.41 -9.11
N HIS A 227 10.86 -4.77 -9.53
CA HIS A 227 10.29 -6.12 -9.28
C HIS A 227 9.96 -6.90 -10.54
N PHE A 228 9.84 -6.22 -11.68
CA PHE A 228 9.78 -6.86 -13.00
C PHE A 228 11.17 -6.85 -13.62
N LYS A 229 11.51 -7.95 -14.28
CA LYS A 229 12.80 -8.05 -14.98
C LYS A 229 12.82 -7.12 -16.20
N ASN A 230 11.66 -6.94 -16.83
CA ASN A 230 11.46 -6.10 -17.99
C ASN A 230 10.19 -5.28 -17.78
N SER A 231 10.28 -3.96 -17.91
CA SER A 231 9.13 -3.07 -17.96
C SER A 231 9.24 -2.13 -19.17
N LYS A 232 8.09 -1.64 -19.64
CA LYS A 232 8.00 -0.58 -20.65
C LYS A 232 7.09 0.51 -20.11
N ILE A 233 7.60 1.73 -20.07
CA ILE A 233 6.89 2.89 -19.52
C ILE A 233 6.43 3.78 -20.67
N PHE A 234 5.18 4.23 -20.58
CA PHE A 234 4.60 5.31 -21.38
C PHE A 234 4.09 6.37 -20.41
N TYR A 235 4.80 7.50 -20.28
CA TYR A 235 4.43 8.55 -19.32
C TYR A 235 3.16 9.30 -19.74
N ASN A 236 2.99 9.55 -21.05
CA ASN A 236 1.83 10.22 -21.57
C ASN A 236 0.63 9.27 -21.62
N ILE A 237 -0.32 9.46 -20.71
CA ILE A 237 -1.54 8.65 -20.62
C ILE A 237 -2.48 8.80 -21.83
N ASN A 238 -2.25 9.81 -22.68
CA ASN A 238 -3.03 10.01 -23.90
C ASN A 238 -2.40 9.35 -25.14
N ASP A 239 -1.16 8.82 -25.04
CA ASP A 239 -0.42 8.27 -26.18
C ASP A 239 -0.72 6.79 -26.42
N LEU A 240 -1.98 6.49 -26.75
CA LEU A 240 -2.42 5.14 -27.08
C LEU A 240 -1.88 4.64 -28.43
N GLU A 241 -1.45 5.54 -29.32
CA GLU A 241 -0.88 5.18 -30.62
C GLU A 241 0.51 4.53 -30.48
N SER A 242 1.37 5.11 -29.65
CA SER A 242 2.67 4.50 -29.32
C SER A 242 2.50 3.17 -28.59
N LEU A 243 1.53 3.08 -27.67
CA LEU A 243 1.20 1.82 -27.02
C LEU A 243 0.79 0.76 -28.06
N GLU A 244 -0.16 1.08 -28.93
CA GLU A 244 -0.64 0.17 -29.96
C GLU A 244 0.49 -0.30 -30.90
N SER A 245 1.35 0.63 -31.33
CA SER A 245 2.52 0.33 -32.16
C SER A 245 3.50 -0.62 -31.46
N TYR A 246 3.70 -0.43 -30.16
CA TYR A 246 4.50 -1.34 -29.35
C TYR A 246 3.85 -2.73 -29.22
N LEU A 247 2.53 -2.78 -28.99
CA LEU A 247 1.79 -4.04 -28.87
C LEU A 247 1.79 -4.84 -30.17
N LYS A 248 1.76 -4.19 -31.34
CA LYS A 248 1.94 -4.87 -32.65
C LYS A 248 3.25 -5.66 -32.73
N GLN A 249 4.32 -5.19 -32.08
CA GLN A 249 5.64 -5.81 -32.10
C GLN A 249 5.89 -6.78 -30.94
N LYS A 250 5.35 -6.47 -29.75
CA LYS A 250 5.71 -7.13 -28.49
C LYS A 250 4.51 -7.61 -27.67
N GLY A 251 3.28 -7.44 -28.13
CA GLY A 251 2.05 -7.69 -27.36
C GLY A 251 1.97 -9.11 -26.77
N PHE A 252 2.40 -10.13 -27.52
CA PHE A 252 2.45 -11.51 -27.03
C PHE A 252 3.54 -11.80 -25.99
N LYS A 253 4.41 -10.83 -25.69
CA LYS A 253 5.39 -10.88 -24.57
C LYS A 253 4.96 -10.02 -23.38
N VAL A 254 3.92 -9.20 -23.53
CA VAL A 254 3.40 -8.35 -22.46
C VAL A 254 2.58 -9.20 -21.49
N SER A 255 2.98 -9.13 -20.22
CA SER A 255 2.37 -9.82 -19.08
C SER A 255 1.10 -9.12 -18.61
N ALA A 256 1.13 -7.80 -18.52
CA ALA A 256 0.00 -6.98 -18.08
C ALA A 256 0.24 -5.52 -18.48
N ILE A 257 -0.83 -4.74 -18.49
CA ILE A 257 -0.78 -3.27 -18.47
C ILE A 257 -1.32 -2.82 -17.12
N ILE A 258 -0.62 -1.88 -16.48
CA ILE A 258 -1.08 -1.19 -15.27
C ILE A 258 -1.23 0.30 -15.56
N THR A 259 -2.36 0.86 -15.10
CA THR A 259 -2.68 2.30 -15.18
C THR A 259 -3.36 2.75 -13.89
N GLU A 260 -3.43 4.06 -13.68
CA GLU A 260 -4.14 4.70 -12.58
C GLU A 260 -5.23 5.61 -13.17
N VAL A 261 -6.41 5.62 -12.56
CA VAL A 261 -7.55 6.39 -13.05
C VAL A 261 -8.25 7.12 -11.89
N PRO A 262 -8.31 8.47 -11.94
CA PRO A 262 -7.37 9.35 -12.65
C PRO A 262 -5.96 9.26 -12.06
N THR A 263 -4.94 9.70 -12.80
CA THR A 263 -3.54 9.71 -12.32
C THR A 263 -3.30 10.70 -11.18
N ASN A 264 -2.45 10.35 -10.22
CA ASN A 264 -1.94 11.23 -9.20
C ASN A 264 -0.52 11.74 -9.56
N PRO A 265 -0.24 13.07 -9.56
CA PRO A 265 -1.10 14.18 -9.15
C PRO A 265 -1.83 14.90 -10.30
N LEU A 266 -1.62 14.48 -11.56
CA LEU A 266 -2.05 15.25 -12.74
C LEU A 266 -3.56 15.17 -13.03
N VAL A 267 -4.28 14.27 -12.37
CA VAL A 267 -5.72 14.02 -12.51
C VAL A 267 -6.12 13.79 -13.98
N GLN A 268 -5.33 12.99 -14.69
CA GLN A 268 -5.58 12.65 -16.09
C GLN A 268 -6.18 11.25 -16.21
N THR A 269 -7.00 11.04 -17.23
CA THR A 269 -7.63 9.74 -17.52
C THR A 269 -7.26 9.28 -18.91
N VAL A 270 -6.99 7.97 -19.06
CA VAL A 270 -6.87 7.33 -20.37
C VAL A 270 -8.25 7.14 -20.99
N ASP A 271 -8.34 7.09 -22.32
CA ASP A 271 -9.48 6.46 -23.01
C ASP A 271 -9.53 4.97 -22.66
N LEU A 272 -10.25 4.64 -21.59
CA LEU A 272 -10.40 3.29 -21.05
C LEU A 272 -11.07 2.32 -22.03
N LYS A 273 -11.99 2.81 -22.87
CA LYS A 273 -12.63 1.98 -23.90
C LYS A 273 -11.60 1.50 -24.90
N ARG A 274 -10.80 2.43 -25.44
CA ARG A 274 -9.73 2.10 -26.39
C ARG A 274 -8.64 1.27 -25.74
N LEU A 275 -8.21 1.60 -24.51
CA LEU A 275 -7.20 0.81 -23.80
C LEU A 275 -7.68 -0.63 -23.54
N LYS A 276 -8.91 -0.82 -23.08
CA LYS A 276 -9.47 -2.16 -22.86
C LYS A 276 -9.60 -2.93 -24.17
N ALA A 277 -10.00 -2.30 -25.27
CA ALA A 277 -10.06 -2.95 -26.58
C ALA A 277 -8.68 -3.48 -27.02
N LEU A 278 -7.61 -2.69 -26.83
CA LEU A 278 -6.24 -3.15 -27.07
C LEU A 278 -5.85 -4.33 -26.18
N CYS A 279 -6.17 -4.26 -24.88
CA CYS A 279 -5.91 -5.34 -23.94
C CYS A 279 -6.60 -6.65 -24.35
N VAL A 280 -7.87 -6.58 -24.79
CA VAL A 280 -8.62 -7.74 -25.30
C VAL A 280 -7.98 -8.32 -26.56
N ALA A 281 -7.61 -7.47 -27.53
CA ALA A 281 -7.03 -7.91 -28.80
C ALA A 281 -5.72 -8.70 -28.65
N TYR A 282 -4.91 -8.38 -27.63
CA TYR A 282 -3.63 -9.05 -27.36
C TYR A 282 -3.68 -10.03 -26.16
N HIS A 283 -4.87 -10.24 -25.58
CA HIS A 283 -5.08 -11.04 -24.37
C HIS A 283 -4.16 -10.62 -23.20
N ILE A 284 -4.09 -9.31 -22.94
CA ILE A 284 -3.28 -8.71 -21.89
C ILE A 284 -4.21 -8.30 -20.73
N PRO A 285 -3.97 -8.78 -19.50
CA PRO A 285 -4.64 -8.28 -18.31
C PRO A 285 -4.44 -6.78 -18.10
N LEU A 286 -5.52 -6.06 -17.78
CA LEU A 286 -5.49 -4.66 -17.39
C LEU A 286 -5.74 -4.49 -15.89
N VAL A 287 -4.74 -3.95 -15.19
CA VAL A 287 -4.81 -3.54 -13.79
C VAL A 287 -5.08 -2.04 -13.73
N VAL A 288 -6.12 -1.64 -13.00
CA VAL A 288 -6.48 -0.24 -12.80
C VAL A 288 -6.41 0.08 -11.31
N ASP A 289 -5.54 1.01 -10.92
CA ASP A 289 -5.63 1.66 -9.62
C ASP A 289 -6.78 2.69 -9.67
N SER A 290 -7.84 2.41 -8.91
CA SER A 290 -9.09 3.19 -8.86
C SER A 290 -9.16 4.11 -7.64
N THR A 291 -8.06 4.30 -6.91
CA THR A 291 -8.03 5.01 -5.63
C THR A 291 -8.65 6.41 -5.72
N LEU A 292 -8.28 7.21 -6.73
CA LEU A 292 -8.82 8.57 -6.87
C LEU A 292 -10.24 8.59 -7.46
N ALA A 293 -10.58 7.61 -8.30
CA ALA A 293 -11.90 7.52 -8.90
C ALA A 293 -12.96 7.23 -7.84
N THR A 294 -12.68 6.27 -6.95
CA THR A 294 -13.68 5.60 -6.09
C THR A 294 -14.76 4.86 -6.90
N PRO A 295 -15.32 3.76 -6.39
CA PRO A 295 -16.39 3.04 -7.08
C PRO A 295 -17.69 3.85 -7.23
N TYR A 296 -17.86 4.91 -6.42
CA TYR A 296 -19.07 5.73 -6.41
C TYR A 296 -19.07 6.84 -7.47
N ASN A 297 -17.90 7.32 -7.91
CA ASN A 297 -17.85 8.36 -8.96
C ASN A 297 -17.66 7.78 -10.35
N LEU A 298 -16.96 6.64 -10.51
CA LEU A 298 -16.71 6.02 -11.81
C LEU A 298 -16.91 4.50 -11.77
N GLU A 299 -17.74 4.00 -12.67
CA GLU A 299 -17.92 2.56 -12.89
C GLU A 299 -16.80 2.02 -13.79
N LEU A 300 -15.75 1.45 -13.17
CA LEU A 300 -14.56 0.94 -13.87
C LEU A 300 -14.61 -0.55 -14.21
N LYS A 301 -15.61 -1.28 -13.69
CA LYS A 301 -15.78 -2.73 -13.90
C LYS A 301 -15.75 -3.13 -15.38
N PRO A 302 -16.39 -2.44 -16.34
CA PRO A 302 -16.33 -2.83 -17.75
C PRO A 302 -14.93 -2.73 -18.39
N TYR A 303 -14.02 -1.96 -17.77
CA TYR A 303 -12.74 -1.58 -18.38
C TYR A 303 -11.53 -2.23 -17.73
N ALA A 304 -11.66 -2.87 -16.57
CA ALA A 304 -10.54 -3.47 -15.84
C ALA A 304 -10.70 -4.99 -15.69
N ASP A 305 -9.59 -5.73 -15.70
CA ASP A 305 -9.59 -7.13 -15.26
C ASP A 305 -9.37 -7.24 -13.75
N ILE A 306 -8.57 -6.34 -13.20
CA ILE A 306 -8.27 -6.24 -11.78
C ILE A 306 -8.31 -4.75 -11.40
N LEU A 307 -9.02 -4.45 -10.32
CA LEU A 307 -9.03 -3.13 -9.69
C LEU A 307 -8.24 -3.21 -8.39
N VAL A 308 -7.49 -2.15 -8.09
CA VAL A 308 -6.81 -1.98 -6.81
C VAL A 308 -7.22 -0.64 -6.22
N GLU A 309 -7.52 -0.62 -4.93
CA GLU A 309 -7.89 0.60 -4.22
C GLU A 309 -7.06 0.73 -2.94
N SER A 310 -6.46 1.91 -2.73
CA SER A 310 -5.94 2.30 -1.42
C SER A 310 -7.08 2.81 -0.54
N LEU A 311 -7.67 1.90 0.24
CA LEU A 311 -8.72 2.21 1.22
C LEU A 311 -8.30 3.24 2.28
N THR A 312 -6.99 3.45 2.45
CA THR A 312 -6.40 4.50 3.29
C THR A 312 -6.88 5.92 2.93
N LYS A 313 -7.32 6.13 1.69
CA LYS A 313 -7.70 7.43 1.16
C LYS A 313 -9.19 7.69 1.42
N PHE A 314 -10.01 7.70 0.38
CA PHE A 314 -11.41 8.07 0.48
C PHE A 314 -12.24 7.08 1.30
N ALA A 315 -11.96 5.78 1.24
CA ALA A 315 -12.75 4.77 1.96
C ALA A 315 -12.61 4.85 3.49
N CYS A 316 -11.42 5.19 4.02
CA CYS A 316 -11.22 5.48 5.43
C CYS A 316 -11.85 6.83 5.81
N GLY A 317 -11.63 7.86 5.00
CA GLY A 317 -12.21 9.20 5.17
C GLY A 317 -11.67 9.98 6.39
N ASN A 318 -11.23 9.29 7.44
CA ASN A 318 -10.69 9.87 8.66
C ASN A 318 -9.16 9.79 8.75
N ALA A 319 -8.48 9.30 7.72
CA ALA A 319 -7.01 9.24 7.65
C ALA A 319 -6.32 8.63 8.89
N ASP A 320 -6.85 7.54 9.45
CA ASP A 320 -6.24 6.82 10.58
C ASP A 320 -6.09 5.30 10.36
N VAL A 321 -6.41 4.79 9.16
CA VAL A 321 -6.22 3.39 8.78
C VAL A 321 -5.37 3.27 7.52
N LEU A 322 -4.30 2.48 7.58
CA LEU A 322 -3.59 2.02 6.39
C LEU A 322 -4.20 0.69 5.93
N MET A 323 -4.79 0.67 4.74
CA MET A 323 -5.33 -0.54 4.12
C MET A 323 -5.45 -0.38 2.60
N GLY A 324 -5.47 -1.50 1.89
CA GLY A 324 -5.79 -1.58 0.47
C GLY A 324 -6.69 -2.78 0.16
N ALA A 325 -7.25 -2.79 -1.04
CA ALA A 325 -8.04 -3.89 -1.55
C ALA A 325 -7.61 -4.28 -2.96
N VAL A 326 -7.63 -5.58 -3.23
CA VAL A 326 -7.65 -6.16 -4.57
C VAL A 326 -9.08 -6.57 -4.88
N ILE A 327 -9.58 -6.15 -6.04
CA ILE A 327 -10.90 -6.49 -6.55
C ILE A 327 -10.71 -7.16 -7.91
N LEU A 328 -10.95 -8.46 -7.99
CA LEU A 328 -10.90 -9.21 -9.25
C LEU A 328 -12.24 -9.08 -9.96
N ASN A 329 -12.22 -8.74 -11.25
CA ASN A 329 -13.45 -8.64 -12.00
C ASN A 329 -14.00 -10.04 -12.32
N GLU A 330 -15.22 -10.35 -11.88
CA GLU A 330 -15.91 -11.62 -12.21
C GLU A 330 -16.02 -11.90 -13.71
N ASN A 331 -16.09 -10.85 -14.54
CA ASN A 331 -16.12 -10.99 -16.00
C ASN A 331 -14.75 -11.37 -16.60
N SER A 332 -13.67 -11.30 -15.81
CA SER A 332 -12.34 -11.70 -16.21
C SER A 332 -12.07 -13.13 -15.76
N LYS A 333 -11.42 -13.93 -16.63
CA LYS A 333 -10.98 -15.30 -16.29
C LYS A 333 -10.01 -15.34 -15.11
N LEU A 334 -9.39 -14.20 -14.77
CA LEU A 334 -8.49 -14.08 -13.63
C LEU A 334 -9.20 -14.22 -12.28
N SER A 335 -10.51 -13.94 -12.20
CA SER A 335 -11.29 -14.10 -10.97
C SER A 335 -11.28 -15.54 -10.45
N HIS A 336 -11.30 -16.53 -11.34
CA HIS A 336 -11.19 -17.95 -10.99
C HIS A 336 -9.82 -18.35 -10.42
N MET A 337 -8.82 -17.48 -10.50
CA MET A 337 -7.47 -17.68 -9.97
C MET A 337 -7.21 -16.81 -8.74
N ASN A 338 -8.26 -16.43 -8.00
CA ASN A 338 -8.17 -15.55 -6.82
C ASN A 338 -7.10 -15.97 -5.81
N GLN A 339 -6.96 -17.27 -5.53
CA GLN A 339 -5.95 -17.82 -4.62
C GLN A 339 -4.51 -17.45 -5.05
N GLU A 340 -4.23 -17.40 -6.35
CA GLU A 340 -2.90 -17.06 -6.87
C GLU A 340 -2.53 -15.60 -6.58
N PHE A 341 -3.50 -14.68 -6.60
CA PHE A 341 -3.29 -13.29 -6.25
C PHE A 341 -3.25 -13.08 -4.73
N PHE A 342 -4.25 -13.64 -4.03
CA PHE A 342 -4.49 -13.32 -2.62
C PHE A 342 -3.42 -13.89 -1.69
N LYS A 343 -2.80 -15.03 -2.05
CA LYS A 343 -1.66 -15.57 -1.29
C LYS A 343 -0.47 -14.60 -1.23
N HIS A 344 -0.36 -13.66 -2.18
CA HIS A 344 0.71 -12.67 -2.21
C HIS A 344 0.40 -11.40 -1.40
N CYS A 345 -0.86 -11.14 -1.08
CA CYS A 345 -1.24 -10.08 -0.14
C CYS A 345 -0.99 -10.54 1.30
N ASP A 346 -0.56 -9.62 2.16
CA ASP A 346 -0.50 -9.88 3.60
C ASP A 346 -1.88 -9.62 4.23
N LYS A 347 -2.19 -10.30 5.33
CA LYS A 347 -3.46 -10.07 6.02
C LYS A 347 -3.36 -8.77 6.84
N PRO A 348 -4.27 -7.79 6.69
CA PRO A 348 -4.31 -6.63 7.58
C PRO A 348 -4.54 -7.06 9.03
N TYR A 349 -4.05 -6.26 9.98
CA TYR A 349 -4.31 -6.51 11.39
C TYR A 349 -5.79 -6.29 11.72
N ILE A 350 -6.34 -7.11 12.62
CA ILE A 350 -7.78 -7.13 12.90
C ILE A 350 -8.31 -5.78 13.39
N GLN A 351 -7.56 -5.05 14.23
CA GLN A 351 -8.02 -3.76 14.73
C GLN A 351 -8.07 -2.68 13.63
N ASP A 352 -7.20 -2.76 12.61
CA ASP A 352 -7.30 -1.87 11.44
C ASP A 352 -8.56 -2.19 10.62
N ILE A 353 -8.92 -3.46 10.51
CA ILE A 353 -10.16 -3.89 9.83
C ILE A 353 -11.38 -3.44 10.63
N GLN A 354 -11.37 -3.58 11.95
CA GLN A 354 -12.47 -3.12 12.83
C GLN A 354 -12.66 -1.60 12.76
N ARG A 355 -11.56 -0.84 12.71
CA ARG A 355 -11.60 0.61 12.56
C ARG A 355 -12.19 1.00 11.21
N LEU A 356 -11.65 0.47 10.11
CA LEU A 356 -12.18 0.79 8.78
C LEU A 356 -13.64 0.35 8.64
N ALA A 357 -14.02 -0.82 9.16
CA ALA A 357 -15.40 -1.29 9.11
C ALA A 357 -16.39 -0.35 9.79
N TYR A 358 -15.95 0.35 10.85
CA TYR A 358 -16.74 1.38 11.51
C TYR A 358 -16.88 2.64 10.62
N GLU A 359 -15.81 3.04 9.93
CA GLU A 359 -15.77 4.27 9.14
C GLU A 359 -16.43 4.13 7.76
N ILE A 360 -16.21 3.01 7.08
CA ILE A 360 -16.65 2.78 5.69
C ILE A 360 -18.17 2.59 5.55
N ARG A 361 -18.90 2.49 6.67
CA ARG A 361 -20.37 2.42 6.70
C ARG A 361 -21.05 3.80 6.58
N GLY A 362 -20.27 4.87 6.67
CA GLY A 362 -20.74 6.26 6.66
C GLY A 362 -21.28 6.73 5.33
#